data_AF-A0A5N7AC85-F1
#
_entry.id   AF-A0A5N7AC85-F1
#
_cell.length_a   1.000
_cell.length_b   1.000
_cell.length_c   1.000
_cell.angle_alpha   90.00
_cell.angle_beta   90.00
_cell.angle_gamma   90.00
#
_symmetry.space_group_name_H-M   'P 1'
#
loop_
_entity.id
_entity.type
_entity.pdbx_description
1 polymer ?
#
loop_
_entity_poly.entity_id
_entity_poly.type
_entity_poly.pdbx_seq_one_letter_code
_entity_poly.pdbx_strand_id
1 'polypeptide(L)'
;MATFYQRPPPKVPPQKLVERWEQGATDPASLTFDERQHLLNQHPYGRCDDFCKAQTGLTIEELVQKAARTDDLSSLKRISLDVIRWPINIQDTYTAMKEAVMTDDEKKAQANADRSYDRRMDLDRVARDRISVHDLNNIKISNKVPWVTCVCNQIQQHWGFVCIRTSFHDESAWHRFQHQFEEAIDLGLTFVRNPKDKFWTPDSLKQRWKIQWVEDPVNENAALEDICGYFRILRDEGKIEPGLGQDTFLYIDSAAIQSSLDHCPLPERGYVLAADASHDATKLPTYLHGFKGSVRAALTGAFTTFYARLIPRGSPKDNPAAEHNLRQSWEVIYKRAKFDGSQNAYPPVSIMNRAWYDPIYDSIIQNE
;
A
#
# COMPACT_ATOMS: atom_id res chain seq x y z
N MET A 1 -1.92 12.71 34.11
CA MET A 1 -1.70 13.97 33.35
C MET A 1 -1.12 13.59 32.00
N ALA A 2 -1.86 13.77 30.91
CA ALA A 2 -1.34 13.50 29.57
C ALA A 2 -0.35 14.60 29.20
N THR A 3 0.91 14.25 28.96
CA THR A 3 1.89 15.16 28.37
C THR A 3 1.43 15.46 26.94
N PHE A 4 0.88 16.66 26.72
CA PHE A 4 0.64 17.15 25.37
C PHE A 4 1.97 17.14 24.63
N TYR A 5 2.07 16.36 23.54
CA TYR A 5 3.20 16.41 22.63
C TYR A 5 3.39 17.88 22.19
N GLN A 6 4.39 18.56 22.74
CA GLN A 6 4.80 19.85 22.25
C GLN A 6 5.45 19.61 20.89
N ARG A 7 4.82 20.12 19.83
CA ARG A 7 5.40 20.05 18.49
C ARG A 7 6.76 20.75 18.52
N PRO A 8 7.81 20.16 17.90
CA PRO A 8 9.11 20.82 17.82
C PRO A 8 8.97 22.19 17.15
N PRO A 9 9.77 23.18 17.57
CA PRO A 9 9.73 24.51 16.98
C PRO A 9 10.07 24.46 15.49
N PRO A 10 9.57 25.41 14.68
CA PRO A 10 9.95 25.55 13.28
C PRO A 10 11.47 25.59 13.14
N LYS A 11 12.03 24.83 12.20
CA LYS A 11 13.46 24.98 11.86
C LYS A 11 13.61 26.33 11.16
N VAL A 12 14.58 27.13 11.56
CA VAL A 12 14.90 28.40 10.89
C VAL A 12 16.12 28.16 10.00
N PRO A 13 16.06 28.48 8.69
CA PRO A 13 17.22 28.35 7.83
C PRO A 13 18.34 29.32 8.22
N PRO A 14 19.59 29.05 7.83
CA PRO A 14 20.69 30.01 8.01
C PRO A 14 20.35 31.35 7.37
N GLN A 15 20.64 32.47 8.04
CA GLN A 15 20.33 33.82 7.56
C GLN A 15 20.85 34.09 6.13
N LYS A 16 22.06 33.63 5.82
CA LYS A 16 22.66 33.74 4.47
C LYS A 16 21.82 33.10 3.37
N LEU A 17 21.10 32.03 3.70
CA LEU A 17 20.21 31.36 2.75
C LEU A 17 18.95 32.19 2.50
N VAL A 18 18.40 32.78 3.57
CA VAL A 18 17.24 33.67 3.50
C VAL A 18 17.57 34.92 2.67
N GLU A 19 18.71 35.56 2.90
CA GLU A 19 19.18 36.70 2.11
C GLU A 19 19.32 36.37 0.63
N ARG A 20 19.84 35.17 0.31
CA ARG A 20 19.90 34.69 -1.07
C ARG A 20 18.53 34.44 -1.69
N TRP A 21 17.55 34.00 -0.90
CA TRP A 21 16.17 33.89 -1.37
C TRP A 21 15.56 35.27 -1.64
N GLU A 22 15.77 36.25 -0.76
CA GLU A 22 15.32 37.64 -0.97
C GLU A 22 15.92 38.25 -2.25
N GLN A 23 17.22 38.01 -2.47
CA GLN A 23 17.91 38.40 -3.70
C GLN A 23 17.27 37.73 -4.93
N GLY A 24 17.04 36.42 -4.89
CA GLY A 24 16.42 35.68 -5.99
C GLY A 24 14.98 36.10 -6.29
N ALA A 25 14.23 36.54 -5.27
CA ALA A 25 12.88 37.07 -5.44
C ALA A 25 12.87 38.45 -6.11
N THR A 26 13.88 39.28 -5.84
CA THR A 26 13.94 40.67 -6.33
C THR A 26 14.62 40.77 -7.69
N ASP A 27 15.72 40.03 -7.87
CA ASP A 27 16.53 40.01 -9.09
C ASP A 27 16.91 38.55 -9.43
N PRO A 28 15.99 37.78 -10.02
CA PRO A 28 16.25 36.38 -10.38
C PRO A 28 17.36 36.24 -11.44
N ALA A 29 17.65 37.29 -12.22
CA ALA A 29 18.71 37.29 -13.22
C ALA A 29 20.11 37.34 -12.59
N SER A 30 20.22 37.80 -11.35
CA SER A 30 21.48 37.79 -10.59
C SER A 30 21.92 36.40 -10.14
N LEU A 31 21.04 35.39 -10.20
CA LEU A 31 21.35 34.02 -9.81
C LEU A 31 21.78 33.19 -11.01
N THR A 32 22.93 32.53 -10.89
CA THR A 32 23.33 31.48 -11.84
C THR A 32 22.33 30.32 -11.80
N PHE A 33 22.36 29.49 -12.85
CA PHE A 33 21.52 28.28 -12.89
C PHE A 33 21.78 27.34 -11.70
N ASP A 34 23.05 27.08 -11.37
CA ASP A 34 23.42 26.21 -10.26
C ASP A 34 23.00 26.78 -8.90
N GLU A 35 23.09 28.10 -8.72
CA GLU A 35 22.59 28.77 -7.52
C GLU A 35 21.07 28.61 -7.39
N ARG A 36 20.31 28.78 -8.48
CA ARG A 36 18.85 28.55 -8.47
C ARG A 36 18.50 27.13 -8.05
N GLN A 37 19.18 26.14 -8.62
CA GLN A 37 18.98 24.72 -8.30
C GLN A 37 19.31 24.44 -6.83
N HIS A 38 20.43 24.97 -6.34
CA HIS A 38 20.84 24.82 -4.94
C HIS A 38 19.86 25.47 -3.96
N LEU A 39 19.39 26.69 -4.25
CA LEU A 39 18.46 27.44 -3.40
C LEU A 39 17.08 26.80 -3.31
N LEU A 40 16.66 26.07 -4.35
CA LEU A 40 15.40 25.32 -4.39
C LEU A 40 15.50 23.90 -3.78
N ASN A 41 16.66 23.55 -3.19
CA ASN A 41 16.97 22.18 -2.75
C ASN A 41 16.74 21.13 -3.85
N GLN A 42 16.91 21.50 -5.12
CA GLN A 42 16.87 20.57 -6.24
C GLN A 42 18.26 19.90 -6.31
N HIS A 43 18.33 18.59 -6.58
CA HIS A 43 19.63 17.92 -6.72
C HIS A 43 20.45 18.63 -7.83
N PRO A 44 21.80 18.61 -7.77
CA PRO A 44 22.61 19.17 -8.85
C PRO A 44 22.13 18.59 -10.18
N TYR A 45 21.87 19.45 -11.18
CA TYR A 45 21.12 19.10 -12.39
C TYR A 45 21.64 17.83 -13.09
N GLY A 46 22.97 17.62 -13.14
CA GLY A 46 23.56 16.39 -13.69
C GLY A 46 23.13 15.11 -12.96
N ARG A 47 22.99 15.14 -11.62
CA ARG A 47 22.48 14.01 -10.84
C ARG A 47 20.96 13.89 -10.91
N CYS A 48 20.24 15.00 -11.07
CA CYS A 48 18.80 15.01 -11.34
C CYS A 48 18.50 14.29 -12.65
N ASP A 49 19.21 14.62 -13.72
CA ASP A 49 18.97 14.04 -15.04
C ASP A 49 19.25 12.54 -15.08
N ASP A 50 20.38 12.11 -14.50
CA ASP A 50 20.70 10.69 -14.38
C ASP A 50 19.65 9.93 -13.56
N PHE A 51 19.18 10.53 -12.45
CA PHE A 51 18.12 9.96 -11.63
C PHE A 51 16.78 9.89 -12.39
N CYS A 52 16.38 10.96 -13.06
CA CYS A 52 15.15 11.05 -13.86
C CYS A 52 15.17 10.03 -15.01
N LYS A 53 16.30 9.91 -15.72
CA LYS A 53 16.49 8.90 -16.77
C LYS A 53 16.43 7.49 -16.21
N ALA A 54 17.09 7.22 -15.09
CA ALA A 54 17.07 5.90 -14.47
C ALA A 54 15.66 5.50 -13.97
N GLN A 55 14.85 6.46 -13.52
CA GLN A 55 13.52 6.19 -12.96
C GLN A 55 12.39 6.23 -13.98
N THR A 56 12.50 7.08 -15.01
CA THR A 56 11.39 7.38 -15.93
C THR A 56 11.77 7.24 -17.40
N GLY A 57 13.06 7.10 -17.72
CA GLY A 57 13.57 7.13 -19.09
C GLY A 57 13.65 8.53 -19.71
N LEU A 58 13.31 9.58 -18.97
CA LEU A 58 13.24 10.97 -19.44
C LEU A 58 14.21 11.87 -18.68
N THR A 59 14.75 12.89 -19.33
CA THR A 59 15.45 14.03 -18.70
C THR A 59 14.50 14.86 -17.84
N ILE A 60 15.03 15.68 -16.95
CA ILE A 60 14.21 16.61 -16.16
C ILE A 60 13.47 17.62 -17.04
N GLU A 61 14.08 18.07 -18.15
CA GLU A 61 13.45 19.00 -19.10
C GLU A 61 12.28 18.33 -19.82
N GLU A 62 12.45 17.10 -20.31
CA GLU A 62 11.37 16.32 -20.91
C GLU A 62 10.24 16.05 -19.91
N LEU A 63 10.57 15.81 -18.64
CA LEU A 63 9.59 15.67 -17.56
C LEU A 63 8.81 16.95 -17.30
N VAL A 64 9.48 18.11 -17.23
CA VAL A 64 8.83 19.41 -17.09
C VAL A 64 7.92 19.69 -18.29
N GLN A 65 8.41 19.45 -19.51
CA GLN A 65 7.61 19.63 -20.73
C GLN A 65 6.39 18.71 -20.76
N LYS A 66 6.56 17.43 -20.38
CA LYS A 66 5.45 16.49 -20.28
C LYS A 66 4.45 16.94 -19.23
N ALA A 67 4.92 17.33 -18.03
CA ALA A 67 4.08 17.79 -16.95
C ALA A 67 3.40 19.13 -17.24
N ALA A 68 4.00 20.02 -18.05
CA ALA A 68 3.39 21.27 -18.47
C ALA A 68 2.21 21.06 -19.44
N ARG A 69 2.21 19.96 -20.20
CA ARG A 69 1.20 19.66 -21.22
C ARG A 69 -0.01 18.90 -20.70
N THR A 70 0.10 18.18 -19.59
CA THR A 70 -1.01 17.38 -19.03
C THR A 70 -1.01 17.41 -17.51
N ASP A 71 -2.19 17.34 -16.90
CA ASP A 71 -2.35 17.10 -15.46
C ASP A 71 -2.45 15.60 -15.10
N ASP A 72 -2.51 14.72 -16.12
CA ASP A 72 -2.41 13.27 -15.97
C ASP A 72 -0.95 12.86 -15.72
N LEU A 73 -0.55 13.07 -14.48
CA LEU A 73 0.76 12.74 -13.94
C LEU A 73 0.73 11.39 -13.21
N SER A 74 -0.21 10.50 -13.53
CA SER A 74 -0.35 9.15 -12.95
C SER A 74 0.97 8.33 -12.95
N SER A 75 1.86 8.62 -13.91
CA SER A 75 3.19 8.01 -14.05
C SER A 75 4.34 8.81 -13.43
N LEU A 76 4.12 10.05 -12.99
CA LEU A 76 5.17 10.96 -12.56
C LEU A 76 5.23 11.07 -11.04
N LYS A 77 6.33 10.55 -10.50
CA LYS A 77 6.68 10.63 -9.08
C LYS A 77 6.88 12.10 -8.71
N ARG A 78 6.00 12.68 -7.89
CA ARG A 78 6.21 14.00 -7.30
C ARG A 78 7.33 13.90 -6.28
N ILE A 79 8.56 14.31 -6.59
CA ILE A 79 9.61 14.42 -5.56
C ILE A 79 9.09 15.37 -4.48
N SER A 80 8.64 14.81 -3.36
CA SER A 80 8.13 15.59 -2.24
C SER A 80 9.34 16.24 -1.61
N LEU A 81 9.59 17.49 -1.96
CA LEU A 81 10.45 18.36 -1.16
C LEU A 81 9.93 18.29 0.27
N ASP A 82 10.83 17.99 1.19
CA ASP A 82 10.53 17.85 2.60
C ASP A 82 9.69 19.05 3.06
N VAL A 83 8.58 18.75 3.76
CA VAL A 83 7.74 19.77 4.39
C VAL A 83 8.51 20.30 5.61
N ILE A 84 9.57 21.06 5.35
CA ILE A 84 10.30 21.76 6.40
C ILE A 84 9.40 22.91 6.84
N ARG A 85 9.02 22.86 8.12
CA ARG A 85 8.14 23.85 8.73
C ARG A 85 8.96 25.10 9.06
N TRP A 86 9.01 26.05 8.12
CA TRP A 86 9.64 27.36 8.33
C TRP A 86 8.65 28.38 8.94
N PRO A 87 9.12 29.48 9.56
CA PRO A 87 8.29 30.63 9.88
C PRO A 87 7.56 31.19 8.64
N ILE A 88 6.38 31.79 8.80
CA ILE A 88 5.54 32.28 7.68
C ILE A 88 6.32 33.23 6.77
N ASN A 89 7.00 34.23 7.33
CA ASN A 89 7.79 35.18 6.56
C ASN A 89 8.88 34.52 5.72
N ILE A 90 9.50 33.45 6.24
CA ILE A 90 10.53 32.69 5.51
C ILE A 90 9.90 31.84 4.40
N GLN A 91 8.72 31.28 4.63
CA GLN A 91 7.95 30.58 3.60
C GLN A 91 7.56 31.53 2.47
N ASP A 92 7.11 32.74 2.81
CA ASP A 92 6.71 33.76 1.83
C ASP A 92 7.91 34.18 0.97
N THR A 93 9.06 34.46 1.61
CA THR A 93 10.32 34.78 0.89
C THR A 93 10.75 33.65 -0.04
N TYR A 94 10.73 32.40 0.43
CA TYR A 94 11.09 31.25 -0.42
C TYR A 94 10.10 31.06 -1.59
N THR A 95 8.80 31.25 -1.33
CA THR A 95 7.76 31.11 -2.36
C THR A 95 7.90 32.20 -3.42
N ALA A 96 8.11 33.45 -3.01
CA ALA A 96 8.36 34.56 -3.93
C ALA A 96 9.61 34.33 -4.79
N MET A 97 10.70 33.85 -4.18
CA MET A 97 11.91 33.47 -4.91
C MET A 97 11.65 32.35 -5.91
N LYS A 98 10.98 31.27 -5.47
CA LYS A 98 10.63 30.13 -6.32
C LYS A 98 9.80 30.59 -7.52
N GLU A 99 8.80 31.44 -7.32
CA GLU A 99 7.95 31.97 -8.39
C GLU A 99 8.71 32.89 -9.36
N ALA A 100 9.64 33.72 -8.85
CA ALA A 100 10.45 34.61 -9.68
C ALA A 100 11.44 33.84 -10.56
N VAL A 101 11.96 32.73 -10.05
CA VAL A 101 13.02 31.92 -10.68
C VAL A 101 12.47 30.89 -11.69
N MET A 102 11.26 30.38 -11.47
CA MET A 102 10.66 29.36 -12.34
C MET A 102 10.29 29.93 -13.73
N THR A 103 10.61 29.17 -14.76
CA THR A 103 10.12 29.38 -16.13
C THR A 103 8.62 29.16 -16.24
N ASP A 104 8.01 29.66 -17.31
CA ASP A 104 6.57 29.49 -17.55
C ASP A 104 6.16 28.01 -17.66
N ASP A 105 7.02 27.17 -18.23
CA ASP A 105 6.75 25.74 -18.35
C ASP A 105 6.89 25.01 -17.00
N GLU A 106 7.87 25.39 -16.17
CA GLU A 106 7.95 24.88 -14.79
C GLU A 106 6.74 25.31 -13.96
N LYS A 107 6.25 26.54 -14.13
CA LYS A 107 5.03 27.04 -13.46
C LYS A 107 3.81 26.22 -13.89
N LYS A 108 3.64 25.98 -15.19
CA LYS A 108 2.57 25.11 -15.72
C LYS A 108 2.69 23.68 -15.21
N ALA A 109 3.90 23.12 -15.21
CA ALA A 109 4.17 21.77 -14.72
C ALA A 109 3.81 21.63 -13.23
N GLN A 110 4.20 22.61 -12.41
CA GLN A 110 3.86 22.66 -10.99
C GLN A 110 2.34 22.77 -10.79
N ALA A 111 1.67 23.68 -11.49
CA ALA A 111 0.21 23.83 -11.40
C ALA A 111 -0.54 22.55 -11.82
N ASN A 112 -0.05 21.84 -12.85
CA ASN A 112 -0.59 20.55 -13.26
C ASN A 112 -0.34 19.47 -12.19
N ALA A 113 0.83 19.47 -11.57
CA ALA A 113 1.16 18.55 -10.48
C ALA A 113 0.31 18.77 -9.23
N ASP A 114 0.04 20.02 -8.87
CA ASP A 114 -0.84 20.36 -7.77
C ASP A 114 -2.29 19.95 -8.07
N ARG A 115 -2.81 20.23 -9.27
CA ARG A 115 -4.13 19.72 -9.70
C ARG A 115 -4.23 18.19 -9.65
N SER A 116 -3.19 17.49 -10.10
CA SER A 116 -3.12 16.03 -10.05
C SER A 116 -3.15 15.51 -8.61
N TYR A 117 -2.38 16.17 -7.73
CA TYR A 117 -2.35 15.86 -6.29
C TYR A 117 -3.70 16.10 -5.63
N ASP A 118 -4.35 17.23 -5.89
CA ASP A 118 -5.65 17.58 -5.33
C ASP A 118 -6.73 16.60 -5.78
N ARG A 119 -6.78 16.24 -7.07
CA ARG A 119 -7.66 15.18 -7.57
C ARG A 119 -7.45 13.87 -6.82
N ARG A 120 -6.20 13.49 -6.55
CA ARG A 120 -5.92 12.27 -5.80
C ARG A 120 -6.34 12.38 -4.33
N MET A 121 -6.11 13.52 -3.70
CA MET A 121 -6.55 13.78 -2.33
C MET A 121 -8.07 13.74 -2.20
N ASP A 122 -8.80 14.24 -3.20
CA ASP A 122 -10.26 14.14 -3.27
C ASP A 122 -10.73 12.70 -3.43
N LEU A 123 -10.10 11.91 -4.32
CA LEU A 123 -10.36 10.47 -4.45
C LEU A 123 -10.11 9.72 -3.14
N ASP A 124 -8.99 10.00 -2.47
CA ASP A 124 -8.70 9.41 -1.16
C ASP A 124 -9.71 9.82 -0.10
N ARG A 125 -10.19 11.07 -0.11
CA ARG A 125 -11.21 11.55 0.83
C ARG A 125 -12.50 10.76 0.64
N VAL A 126 -12.99 10.66 -0.59
CA VAL A 126 -14.19 9.88 -0.92
C VAL A 126 -14.01 8.40 -0.55
N ALA A 127 -12.84 7.83 -0.85
CA ALA A 127 -12.52 6.45 -0.47
C ALA A 127 -12.47 6.27 1.06
N ARG A 128 -11.98 7.26 1.82
CA ARG A 128 -11.89 7.20 3.29
C ARG A 128 -13.26 7.14 3.93
N ASP A 129 -14.22 7.88 3.39
CA ASP A 129 -15.60 7.87 3.86
C ASP A 129 -16.29 6.53 3.58
N ARG A 130 -15.76 5.76 2.63
CA ARG A 130 -16.25 4.42 2.28
C ARG A 130 -15.55 3.29 3.02
N ILE A 131 -14.44 3.50 3.74
CA ILE A 131 -13.68 2.41 4.38
C ILE A 131 -13.70 2.53 5.90
N SER A 132 -13.76 1.40 6.60
CA SER A 132 -13.66 1.42 8.06
C SER A 132 -12.26 1.89 8.50
N VAL A 133 -12.19 2.54 9.66
CA VAL A 133 -10.89 2.93 10.27
C VAL A 133 -10.01 1.70 10.50
N HIS A 134 -10.61 0.54 10.79
CA HIS A 134 -9.89 -0.71 11.03
C HIS A 134 -9.27 -1.26 9.74
N ASP A 135 -10.03 -1.30 8.64
CA ASP A 135 -9.52 -1.76 7.34
C ASP A 135 -8.48 -0.82 6.77
N LEU A 136 -8.68 0.50 6.92
CA LEU A 136 -7.66 1.47 6.54
C LEU A 136 -6.36 1.26 7.32
N ASN A 137 -6.44 0.96 8.62
CA ASN A 137 -5.27 0.63 9.42
C ASN A 137 -4.63 -0.69 8.98
N ASN A 138 -5.43 -1.70 8.62
CA ASN A 138 -4.93 -2.96 8.08
C ASN A 138 -4.13 -2.71 6.80
N ILE A 139 -4.70 -1.97 5.82
CA ILE A 139 -4.03 -1.65 4.56
C ILE A 139 -2.73 -0.86 4.82
N LYS A 140 -2.77 0.14 5.72
CA LYS A 140 -1.56 0.90 6.09
C LYS A 140 -0.45 0.02 6.67
N ILE A 141 -0.80 -0.97 7.49
CA ILE A 141 0.16 -1.92 8.05
C ILE A 141 0.71 -2.81 6.93
N SER A 142 -0.16 -3.33 6.07
CA SER A 142 0.21 -4.16 4.93
C SER A 142 1.11 -3.46 3.93
N ASN A 143 0.96 -2.15 3.73
CA ASN A 143 1.85 -1.33 2.90
C ASN A 143 3.29 -1.25 3.43
N LYS A 144 3.53 -1.59 4.71
CA LYS A 144 4.88 -1.69 5.26
C LYS A 144 5.59 -2.97 4.83
N VAL A 145 4.86 -3.95 4.29
CA VAL A 145 5.42 -5.18 3.75
C VAL A 145 5.83 -4.93 2.29
N PRO A 146 7.01 -5.35 1.85
CA PRO A 146 7.50 -5.08 0.50
C PRO A 146 6.80 -5.89 -0.61
N TRP A 147 5.59 -6.42 -0.36
CA TRP A 147 4.84 -7.22 -1.32
C TRP A 147 4.57 -6.44 -2.61
N VAL A 148 4.29 -5.14 -2.51
CA VAL A 148 4.09 -4.24 -3.68
C VAL A 148 5.33 -4.24 -4.55
N THR A 149 6.53 -4.19 -3.96
CA THR A 149 7.79 -4.23 -4.72
C THR A 149 7.99 -5.59 -5.38
N CYS A 150 7.73 -6.69 -4.66
CA CYS A 150 7.83 -8.04 -5.22
C CYS A 150 6.89 -8.20 -6.43
N VAL A 151 5.63 -7.82 -6.26
CA VAL A 151 4.63 -7.87 -7.30
C VAL A 151 5.03 -6.96 -8.47
N CYS A 152 5.39 -5.69 -8.24
CA CYS A 152 5.85 -4.80 -9.30
C CYS A 152 7.07 -5.33 -10.08
N ASN A 153 7.99 -6.04 -9.42
CA ASN A 153 9.17 -6.63 -10.07
C ASN A 153 8.84 -7.91 -10.86
N GLN A 154 7.79 -8.65 -10.45
CA GLN A 154 7.40 -9.93 -11.03
C GLN A 154 6.29 -9.81 -12.08
N ILE A 155 5.55 -8.69 -12.10
CA ILE A 155 4.47 -8.51 -13.07
C ILE A 155 5.04 -8.37 -14.47
N GLN A 156 4.90 -9.44 -15.24
CA GLN A 156 5.05 -9.40 -16.69
C GLN A 156 3.73 -9.01 -17.38
N GLN A 157 2.57 -9.43 -16.86
CA GLN A 157 1.26 -9.15 -17.46
C GLN A 157 0.18 -8.82 -16.41
N HIS A 158 -0.23 -9.80 -15.59
CA HIS A 158 -1.27 -9.65 -14.57
C HIS A 158 -0.79 -10.15 -13.22
N TRP A 159 -1.53 -9.83 -12.16
CA TRP A 159 -1.33 -10.40 -10.83
C TRP A 159 -2.67 -10.57 -10.11
N GLY A 160 -2.72 -11.48 -9.15
CA GLY A 160 -3.90 -11.73 -8.34
C GLY A 160 -4.05 -13.22 -8.04
N PHE A 161 -5.29 -13.71 -7.99
CA PHE A 161 -5.58 -15.04 -7.48
C PHE A 161 -6.64 -15.76 -8.29
N VAL A 162 -6.69 -17.09 -8.14
CA VAL A 162 -7.84 -17.90 -8.50
C VAL A 162 -8.83 -17.88 -7.33
N CYS A 163 -10.12 -17.74 -7.61
CA CYS A 163 -11.18 -17.82 -6.62
C CYS A 163 -12.21 -18.88 -7.00
N ILE A 164 -12.28 -19.95 -6.21
CA ILE A 164 -13.15 -21.11 -6.44
C ILE A 164 -14.47 -20.92 -5.69
N ARG A 165 -15.59 -20.97 -6.41
CA ARG A 165 -16.93 -20.97 -5.82
C ARG A 165 -17.27 -22.36 -5.30
N THR A 166 -17.78 -22.46 -4.08
CA THR A 166 -18.19 -23.74 -3.48
C THR A 166 -19.66 -23.76 -3.05
N SER A 167 -20.43 -22.71 -3.35
CA SER A 167 -21.84 -22.59 -3.00
C SER A 167 -22.64 -22.10 -4.21
N PHE A 168 -23.57 -22.93 -4.71
CA PHE A 168 -24.31 -22.71 -5.96
C PHE A 168 -25.82 -22.46 -5.75
N HIS A 169 -26.25 -22.28 -4.50
CA HIS A 169 -27.69 -22.22 -4.17
C HIS A 169 -28.40 -20.91 -4.55
N ASP A 170 -27.68 -19.80 -4.72
CA ASP A 170 -28.26 -18.49 -5.07
C ASP A 170 -27.31 -17.69 -5.99
N GLU A 171 -27.63 -17.65 -7.28
CA GLU A 171 -26.89 -16.89 -8.30
C GLU A 171 -26.97 -15.38 -8.09
N SER A 172 -28.10 -14.87 -7.59
CA SER A 172 -28.28 -13.44 -7.37
C SER A 172 -27.44 -12.96 -6.19
N ALA A 173 -27.34 -13.76 -5.14
CA ALA A 173 -26.40 -13.56 -4.05
C ALA A 173 -24.94 -13.61 -4.52
N TRP A 174 -24.60 -14.59 -5.36
CA TRP A 174 -23.26 -14.74 -5.91
C TRP A 174 -22.81 -13.53 -6.73
N HIS A 175 -23.62 -13.05 -7.68
CA HIS A 175 -23.26 -11.86 -8.47
C HIS A 175 -23.12 -10.60 -7.63
N ARG A 176 -23.95 -10.44 -6.59
CA ARG A 176 -23.80 -9.33 -5.63
C ARG A 176 -22.50 -9.44 -4.84
N PHE A 177 -22.13 -10.66 -4.42
CA PHE A 177 -20.86 -10.90 -3.77
C PHE A 177 -19.67 -10.55 -4.69
N GLN A 178 -19.67 -10.99 -5.95
CA GLN A 178 -18.62 -10.67 -6.92
C GLN A 178 -18.43 -9.16 -7.07
N HIS A 179 -19.53 -8.42 -7.25
CA HIS A 179 -19.49 -6.96 -7.34
C HIS A 179 -18.92 -6.32 -6.07
N GLN A 180 -19.36 -6.75 -4.88
CA GLN A 180 -18.85 -6.24 -3.61
C GLN A 180 -17.38 -6.58 -3.38
N PHE A 181 -16.94 -7.75 -3.83
CA PHE A 181 -15.53 -8.16 -3.80
C PHE A 181 -14.69 -7.21 -4.65
N GLU A 182 -15.08 -6.98 -5.91
CA GLU A 182 -14.37 -6.08 -6.81
C GLU A 182 -14.31 -4.64 -6.26
N GLU A 183 -15.42 -4.11 -5.76
CA GLU A 183 -15.43 -2.78 -5.11
C GLU A 183 -14.51 -2.71 -3.89
N ALA A 184 -14.48 -3.77 -3.06
CA ALA A 184 -13.65 -3.80 -1.86
C ALA A 184 -12.16 -3.86 -2.21
N ILE A 185 -11.78 -4.60 -3.26
CA ILE A 185 -10.40 -4.63 -3.75
C ILE A 185 -10.02 -3.29 -4.37
N ASP A 186 -10.88 -2.71 -5.21
CA ASP A 186 -10.67 -1.39 -5.81
C ASP A 186 -10.40 -0.32 -4.74
N LEU A 187 -11.21 -0.34 -3.69
CA LEU A 187 -11.08 0.52 -2.53
C LEU A 187 -9.78 0.25 -1.78
N GLY A 188 -9.44 -1.02 -1.54
CA GLY A 188 -8.22 -1.40 -0.85
C GLY A 188 -6.95 -0.97 -1.58
N LEU A 189 -6.91 -1.18 -2.91
CA LEU A 189 -5.79 -0.80 -3.78
C LEU A 189 -5.62 0.71 -3.90
N THR A 190 -6.68 1.49 -3.72
CA THR A 190 -6.61 2.96 -3.68
C THR A 190 -5.71 3.46 -2.55
N PHE A 191 -5.66 2.73 -1.43
CA PHE A 191 -4.84 3.08 -0.27
C PHE A 191 -3.47 2.40 -0.24
N VAL A 192 -3.15 1.55 -1.22
CA VAL A 192 -1.83 0.96 -1.31
C VAL A 192 -0.79 2.05 -1.62
N ARG A 193 0.39 1.92 -1.03
CA ARG A 193 1.50 2.85 -1.22
C ARG A 193 2.78 2.07 -1.45
N ASN A 194 3.59 2.50 -2.40
CA ASN A 194 4.90 1.93 -2.59
C ASN A 194 5.83 2.44 -1.45
N PRO A 195 6.41 1.56 -0.63
CA PRO A 195 7.26 1.97 0.49
C PRO A 195 8.54 2.68 0.04
N LYS A 196 9.07 2.38 -1.17
CA LYS A 196 10.28 3.04 -1.70
C LYS A 196 10.02 4.49 -2.07
N ASP A 197 8.88 4.72 -2.70
CA ASP A 197 8.60 6.01 -3.31
C ASP A 197 7.66 6.87 -2.44
N LYS A 198 7.07 6.32 -1.37
CA LYS A 198 6.00 6.93 -0.56
C LYS A 198 4.77 7.37 -1.38
N PHE A 199 4.76 7.17 -2.69
CA PHE A 199 3.66 7.50 -3.60
C PHE A 199 2.64 6.37 -3.66
N TRP A 200 1.47 6.75 -4.17
CA TRP A 200 0.32 5.89 -4.39
C TRP A 200 0.67 4.70 -5.28
N THR A 201 -0.11 3.63 -5.13
CA THR A 201 -0.13 2.50 -6.05
C THR A 201 -0.02 2.99 -7.49
N PRO A 202 0.98 2.57 -8.27
CA PRO A 202 1.00 2.88 -9.69
C PRO A 202 -0.33 2.42 -10.29
N ASP A 203 -0.99 3.24 -11.11
CA ASP A 203 -2.23 2.83 -11.79
C ASP A 203 -2.03 1.53 -12.57
N SER A 204 -0.79 1.27 -13.02
CA SER A 204 -0.39 0.00 -13.64
C SER A 204 -0.57 -1.23 -12.72
N LEU A 205 -0.38 -1.11 -11.41
CA LEU A 205 -0.62 -2.23 -10.49
C LEU A 205 -2.12 -2.50 -10.40
N LYS A 206 -2.94 -1.45 -10.25
CA LYS A 206 -4.39 -1.57 -10.18
C LYS A 206 -4.98 -2.14 -11.48
N GLN A 207 -4.55 -1.62 -12.63
CA GLN A 207 -5.00 -2.06 -13.96
C GLN A 207 -4.64 -3.51 -14.29
N ARG A 208 -3.56 -4.04 -13.69
CA ARG A 208 -3.08 -5.41 -13.91
C ARG A 208 -3.59 -6.40 -12.87
N TRP A 209 -4.30 -5.92 -11.85
CA TRP A 209 -4.94 -6.80 -10.88
C TRP A 209 -6.06 -7.59 -11.56
N LYS A 210 -6.13 -8.89 -11.29
CA LYS A 210 -7.14 -9.78 -11.85
C LYS A 210 -7.51 -10.88 -10.87
N ILE A 211 -8.77 -11.30 -10.94
CA ILE A 211 -9.29 -12.49 -10.26
C ILE A 211 -9.78 -13.48 -11.32
N GLN A 212 -9.38 -14.75 -11.20
CA GLN A 212 -9.93 -15.82 -12.03
C GLN A 212 -11.00 -16.56 -11.24
N TRP A 213 -12.27 -16.28 -11.54
CA TRP A 213 -13.41 -17.00 -10.95
C TRP A 213 -13.50 -18.40 -11.55
N VAL A 214 -13.61 -19.42 -10.69
CA VAL A 214 -13.84 -20.80 -11.08
C VAL A 214 -15.16 -21.27 -10.50
N GLU A 215 -16.12 -21.51 -11.38
CA GLU A 215 -17.51 -21.80 -11.05
C GLU A 215 -17.91 -23.20 -11.55
N ASP A 216 -17.13 -24.21 -11.18
CA ASP A 216 -17.42 -25.61 -11.53
C ASP A 216 -18.28 -26.25 -10.44
N PRO A 217 -19.52 -26.71 -10.75
CA PRO A 217 -20.42 -27.36 -9.79
C PRO A 217 -19.85 -28.59 -9.08
N VAL A 218 -18.79 -29.21 -9.62
CA VAL A 218 -18.07 -30.29 -8.92
C VAL A 218 -17.55 -29.87 -7.54
N ASN A 219 -17.39 -28.56 -7.31
CA ASN A 219 -16.92 -27.98 -6.05
C ASN A 219 -18.06 -27.61 -5.08
N GLU A 220 -19.33 -27.93 -5.38
CA GLU A 220 -20.45 -27.65 -4.49
C GLU A 220 -20.26 -28.33 -3.13
N ASN A 221 -20.19 -27.53 -2.07
CA ASN A 221 -19.93 -27.96 -0.69
C ASN A 221 -18.67 -28.83 -0.52
N ALA A 222 -17.71 -28.73 -1.43
CA ALA A 222 -16.48 -29.50 -1.40
C ALA A 222 -15.67 -29.21 -0.12
N ALA A 223 -15.02 -30.25 0.42
CA ALA A 223 -14.13 -30.08 1.56
C ALA A 223 -12.86 -29.33 1.12
N LEU A 224 -12.13 -28.75 2.07
CA LEU A 224 -10.94 -27.95 1.77
C LEU A 224 -9.88 -28.78 1.02
N GLU A 225 -9.74 -30.06 1.37
CA GLU A 225 -8.80 -31.00 0.78
C GLU A 225 -9.11 -31.25 -0.69
N ASP A 226 -10.40 -31.41 -1.02
CA ASP A 226 -10.89 -31.60 -2.38
C ASP A 226 -10.64 -30.35 -3.22
N ILE A 227 -10.95 -29.17 -2.67
CA ILE A 227 -10.71 -27.89 -3.35
C ILE A 227 -9.21 -27.66 -3.59
N CYS A 228 -8.36 -28.01 -2.62
CA CYS A 228 -6.90 -27.95 -2.80
C CYS A 228 -6.42 -28.92 -3.89
N GLY A 229 -6.99 -30.12 -3.96
CA GLY A 229 -6.75 -31.09 -5.03
C GLY A 229 -7.15 -30.53 -6.40
N TYR A 230 -8.35 -29.98 -6.50
CA TYR A 230 -8.88 -29.37 -7.70
C TYR A 230 -8.03 -28.18 -8.18
N PHE A 231 -7.60 -27.29 -7.28
CA PHE A 231 -6.69 -26.19 -7.61
C PHE A 231 -5.34 -26.68 -8.15
N ARG A 232 -4.75 -27.73 -7.56
CA ARG A 232 -3.51 -28.33 -8.07
C ARG A 232 -3.68 -28.88 -9.48
N ILE A 233 -4.80 -29.52 -9.78
CA ILE A 233 -5.12 -29.99 -11.13
C ILE A 233 -5.19 -28.81 -12.11
N LEU A 234 -5.91 -27.73 -11.77
CA LEU A 234 -5.96 -26.53 -12.62
C LEU A 234 -4.57 -25.95 -12.90
N ARG A 235 -3.71 -25.91 -11.87
CA ARG A 235 -2.34 -25.42 -11.99
C ARG A 235 -1.52 -26.34 -12.91
N ASP A 236 -1.53 -27.64 -12.64
CA ASP A 236 -0.67 -28.62 -13.31
C ASP A 236 -1.10 -28.83 -14.78
N GLU A 237 -2.38 -28.61 -15.10
CA GLU A 237 -2.91 -28.59 -16.46
C GLU A 237 -2.73 -27.25 -17.18
N GLY A 238 -2.12 -26.25 -16.54
CA GLY A 238 -1.91 -24.92 -17.14
C GLY A 238 -3.19 -24.11 -17.37
N LYS A 239 -4.25 -24.40 -16.61
CA LYS A 239 -5.55 -23.70 -16.68
C LYS A 239 -5.61 -22.43 -15.83
N ILE A 240 -4.60 -22.18 -14.99
CA ILE A 240 -4.45 -20.91 -14.26
C ILE A 240 -3.82 -19.88 -15.18
N GLU A 241 -4.44 -18.71 -15.27
CA GLU A 241 -3.91 -17.64 -16.11
C GLU A 241 -2.48 -17.22 -15.69
N PRO A 242 -1.59 -16.94 -16.66
CA PRO A 242 -0.23 -16.50 -16.36
C PRO A 242 -0.18 -15.24 -15.48
N GLY A 243 0.63 -15.29 -14.43
CA GLY A 243 0.84 -14.17 -13.49
C GLY A 243 -0.04 -14.20 -12.24
N LEU A 244 -1.08 -15.04 -12.20
CA LEU A 244 -1.83 -15.28 -10.96
C LEU A 244 -1.04 -16.17 -9.99
N GLY A 245 -1.29 -16.00 -8.70
CA GLY A 245 -0.70 -16.85 -7.66
C GLY A 245 -1.02 -18.32 -7.87
N GLN A 246 -0.01 -19.19 -7.73
CA GLN A 246 -0.10 -20.64 -7.98
C GLN A 246 0.17 -21.49 -6.74
N ASP A 247 0.55 -20.86 -5.64
CA ASP A 247 0.82 -21.45 -4.33
C ASP A 247 -0.37 -21.29 -3.38
N THR A 248 -1.22 -20.30 -3.64
CA THR A 248 -2.36 -19.92 -2.81
C THR A 248 -3.57 -19.57 -3.68
N PHE A 249 -4.75 -19.78 -3.13
CA PHE A 249 -6.01 -19.48 -3.82
C PHE A 249 -7.09 -19.01 -2.84
N LEU A 250 -8.13 -18.41 -3.39
CA LEU A 250 -9.33 -18.02 -2.69
C LEU A 250 -10.45 -19.04 -2.93
N TYR A 251 -11.34 -19.20 -1.95
CA TYR A 251 -12.58 -19.92 -2.17
C TYR A 251 -13.73 -19.33 -1.36
N ILE A 252 -14.95 -19.47 -1.87
CA ILE A 252 -16.14 -18.81 -1.34
C ILE A 252 -17.22 -19.85 -1.01
N ASP A 253 -17.49 -20.02 0.28
CA ASP A 253 -18.62 -20.81 0.79
C ASP A 253 -19.88 -19.93 0.97
N SER A 254 -21.01 -20.58 1.30
CA SER A 254 -22.29 -19.90 1.51
C SER A 254 -22.20 -18.83 2.61
N ALA A 255 -21.42 -19.08 3.66
CA ALA A 255 -21.22 -18.14 4.76
C ALA A 255 -20.41 -16.90 4.32
N ALA A 256 -19.40 -17.07 3.46
CA ALA A 256 -18.67 -15.96 2.87
C ALA A 256 -19.60 -15.07 1.99
N ILE A 257 -20.45 -15.67 1.16
CA ILE A 257 -21.47 -14.94 0.37
C ILE A 257 -22.40 -14.17 1.31
N GLN A 258 -22.98 -14.84 2.30
CA GLN A 258 -23.93 -14.21 3.21
C GLN A 258 -23.31 -13.06 4.00
N SER A 259 -22.05 -13.22 4.44
CA SER A 259 -21.31 -12.18 5.18
C SER A 259 -21.12 -10.87 4.40
N SER A 260 -21.16 -10.91 3.08
CA SER A 260 -21.08 -9.70 2.25
C SER A 260 -22.45 -9.04 2.06
N LEU A 261 -23.52 -9.84 2.07
CA LEU A 261 -24.90 -9.37 1.89
C LEU A 261 -25.49 -8.72 3.15
N ASP A 262 -25.20 -9.27 4.33
CA ASP A 262 -25.79 -8.82 5.60
C ASP A 262 -25.29 -7.44 6.06
N HIS A 263 -24.15 -6.97 5.53
CA HIS A 263 -23.43 -5.81 6.07
C HIS A 263 -23.17 -4.70 5.04
N CYS A 264 -24.25 -4.20 4.41
CA CYS A 264 -24.22 -3.01 3.56
C CYS A 264 -24.82 -1.80 4.30
N PRO A 265 -24.14 -0.62 4.39
CA PRO A 265 -22.86 -0.23 3.79
C PRO A 265 -21.61 -0.63 4.61
N LEU A 266 -20.38 -0.45 4.06
CA LEU A 266 -19.09 -0.60 4.78
C LEU A 266 -19.24 0.12 6.14
N PRO A 267 -19.05 -0.58 7.27
CA PRO A 267 -17.70 -0.83 7.78
C PRO A 267 -17.45 -2.22 8.38
N GLU A 268 -18.43 -3.13 8.37
CA GLU A 268 -18.37 -4.45 9.02
C GLU A 268 -18.48 -5.59 7.99
N ARG A 269 -17.60 -5.66 7.00
CA ARG A 269 -17.86 -6.51 5.82
C ARG A 269 -17.18 -7.87 5.84
N GLY A 270 -17.93 -8.85 5.31
CA GLY A 270 -17.55 -9.74 4.22
C GLY A 270 -16.15 -10.33 4.28
N TYR A 271 -16.07 -11.65 4.25
CA TYR A 271 -14.78 -12.31 4.13
C TYR A 271 -14.72 -13.23 2.92
N VAL A 272 -13.50 -13.51 2.51
CA VAL A 272 -13.16 -14.63 1.63
C VAL A 272 -12.35 -15.64 2.42
N LEU A 273 -12.36 -16.89 1.97
CA LEU A 273 -11.46 -17.89 2.50
C LEU A 273 -10.24 -17.97 1.60
N ALA A 274 -9.07 -18.07 2.22
CA ALA A 274 -7.77 -18.10 1.58
C ALA A 274 -7.08 -19.40 2.00
N ALA A 275 -6.61 -20.19 1.04
CA ALA A 275 -6.01 -21.49 1.30
C ALA A 275 -4.64 -21.64 0.62
N ASP A 276 -3.77 -22.38 1.29
CA ASP A 276 -2.51 -22.87 0.73
C ASP A 276 -2.77 -24.13 -0.12
N ALA A 277 -2.27 -24.15 -1.35
CA ALA A 277 -2.46 -25.26 -2.29
C ALA A 277 -1.85 -26.58 -1.80
N SER A 278 -0.91 -26.52 -0.85
CA SER A 278 -0.26 -27.66 -0.20
C SER A 278 -0.87 -28.03 1.16
N HIS A 279 -2.05 -27.49 1.49
CA HIS A 279 -2.77 -27.88 2.70
C HIS A 279 -2.94 -29.40 2.79
N ASP A 280 -2.66 -29.91 3.98
CA ASP A 280 -2.73 -31.31 4.34
C ASP A 280 -3.38 -31.40 5.72
N ALA A 281 -4.63 -31.86 5.76
CA ALA A 281 -5.42 -31.96 6.99
C ALA A 281 -4.79 -32.87 8.05
N THR A 282 -3.90 -33.79 7.64
CA THR A 282 -3.19 -34.69 8.55
C THR A 282 -2.03 -34.00 9.26
N LYS A 283 -1.57 -32.86 8.74
CA LYS A 283 -0.49 -32.07 9.32
C LYS A 283 -1.09 -30.95 10.14
N LEU A 284 -0.83 -30.99 11.45
CA LEU A 284 -1.11 -29.85 12.31
C LEU A 284 -0.39 -28.62 11.72
N PRO A 285 -1.07 -27.47 11.61
CA PRO A 285 -0.43 -26.23 11.21
C PRO A 285 0.71 -25.94 12.18
N THR A 286 1.95 -26.16 11.76
CA THR A 286 3.12 -25.88 12.58
C THR A 286 3.61 -24.47 12.27
N TYR A 287 3.73 -23.67 13.32
CA TYR A 287 4.16 -22.27 13.27
C TYR A 287 5.60 -22.06 12.77
N LEU A 288 6.34 -23.14 12.48
CA LEU A 288 7.75 -23.13 12.07
C LEU A 288 7.96 -23.29 10.55
N HIS A 289 6.95 -23.72 9.78
CA HIS A 289 7.15 -24.18 8.39
C HIS A 289 6.19 -23.56 7.36
N GLY A 290 5.69 -22.36 7.65
CA GLY A 290 4.63 -21.75 6.85
C GLY A 290 3.27 -22.35 7.17
N PHE A 291 2.24 -21.52 7.24
CA PHE A 291 0.90 -22.00 7.54
C PHE A 291 0.30 -22.67 6.30
N LYS A 292 0.08 -23.99 6.41
CA LYS A 292 -0.58 -24.79 5.38
C LYS A 292 -2.02 -25.04 5.80
N GLY A 293 -2.91 -24.10 5.52
CA GLY A 293 -4.30 -24.16 5.99
C GLY A 293 -5.20 -23.16 5.28
N SER A 294 -6.41 -23.01 5.80
CA SER A 294 -7.37 -22.01 5.34
C SER A 294 -7.57 -20.91 6.40
N VAL A 295 -7.80 -19.68 5.93
CA VAL A 295 -7.98 -18.49 6.75
C VAL A 295 -9.10 -17.62 6.21
N ARG A 296 -9.81 -16.91 7.10
CA ARG A 296 -10.73 -15.84 6.69
C ARG A 296 -9.95 -14.54 6.49
N ALA A 297 -10.13 -13.92 5.33
CA ALA A 297 -9.58 -12.62 4.99
C ALA A 297 -10.71 -11.63 4.72
N ALA A 298 -10.65 -10.44 5.32
CA ALA A 298 -11.58 -9.36 4.98
C ALA A 298 -11.42 -8.99 3.50
N LEU A 299 -12.52 -8.67 2.80
CA LEU A 299 -12.47 -8.36 1.36
C LEU A 299 -11.44 -7.27 1.02
N THR A 300 -11.47 -6.16 1.76
CA THR A 300 -10.55 -5.00 1.60
C THR A 300 -9.09 -5.35 1.89
N GLY A 301 -8.87 -6.44 2.63
CA GLY A 301 -7.56 -6.95 2.99
C GLY A 301 -7.14 -8.16 2.19
N ALA A 302 -7.96 -8.73 1.29
CA ALA A 302 -7.70 -10.04 0.70
C ALA A 302 -6.33 -10.10 0.01
N PHE A 303 -5.96 -9.09 -0.78
CA PHE A 303 -4.64 -9.02 -1.44
C PHE A 303 -3.47 -8.80 -0.47
N THR A 304 -3.73 -8.26 0.74
CA THR A 304 -2.71 -8.07 1.77
C THR A 304 -2.62 -9.22 2.78
N THR A 305 -3.71 -9.95 2.97
CA THR A 305 -3.88 -10.95 4.03
C THR A 305 -3.14 -12.24 3.70
N PHE A 306 -2.96 -12.54 2.41
CA PHE A 306 -2.04 -13.60 1.98
C PHE A 306 -0.58 -13.34 2.37
N TYR A 307 -0.23 -12.10 2.71
CA TYR A 307 1.06 -11.75 3.31
C TYR A 307 1.02 -11.57 4.83
N ALA A 308 -0.17 -11.36 5.43
CA ALA A 308 -0.34 -11.37 6.88
C ALA A 308 -1.83 -11.42 7.28
N ARG A 309 -2.35 -12.61 7.65
CA ARG A 309 -3.22 -12.89 8.82
C ARG A 309 -3.82 -14.30 8.67
N LEU A 310 -3.67 -15.10 9.72
CA LEU A 310 -4.16 -16.47 9.80
C LEU A 310 -5.26 -16.58 10.85
N ILE A 311 -6.45 -17.03 10.49
CA ILE A 311 -7.51 -17.42 11.43
C ILE A 311 -7.85 -18.90 11.17
N PRO A 312 -7.41 -19.84 12.01
CA PRO A 312 -7.73 -21.26 11.84
C PRO A 312 -9.23 -21.53 11.94
N ARG A 313 -9.77 -22.39 11.05
CA ARG A 313 -11.13 -22.96 11.16
C ARG A 313 -11.25 -23.80 12.44
N GLY A 314 -12.41 -23.77 13.12
CA GLY A 314 -12.72 -24.63 14.27
C GLY A 314 -12.20 -24.15 15.64
N SER A 315 -11.84 -22.87 15.76
CA SER A 315 -11.50 -22.27 17.05
C SER A 315 -12.76 -22.19 17.95
N PRO A 316 -12.66 -22.28 19.30
CA PRO A 316 -13.76 -22.02 20.26
C PRO A 316 -14.38 -20.60 20.20
N LYS A 317 -14.05 -19.85 19.17
CA LYS A 317 -14.30 -18.42 18.92
C LYS A 317 -15.37 -18.19 17.85
N ASP A 318 -16.05 -19.25 17.39
CA ASP A 318 -17.24 -19.17 16.53
C ASP A 318 -18.51 -18.77 17.31
N ASN A 319 -18.38 -18.43 18.60
CA ASN A 319 -19.47 -17.87 19.42
C ASN A 319 -19.40 -16.32 19.43
N PRO A 320 -20.35 -15.60 18.80
CA PRO A 320 -20.35 -14.13 18.72
C PRO A 320 -20.46 -13.44 20.09
N ALA A 321 -20.84 -14.14 21.16
CA ALA A 321 -20.89 -13.58 22.51
C ALA A 321 -19.50 -13.35 23.16
N ALA A 322 -18.40 -13.87 22.56
CA ALA A 322 -17.05 -13.80 23.11
C ALA A 322 -16.18 -12.66 22.53
N GLU A 323 -16.76 -11.75 21.74
CA GLU A 323 -16.07 -10.83 20.84
C GLU A 323 -15.13 -9.79 21.49
N HIS A 324 -15.21 -9.53 22.79
CA HIS A 324 -14.49 -8.38 23.36
C HIS A 324 -12.98 -8.58 23.64
N ASN A 325 -12.46 -9.82 23.72
CA ASN A 325 -11.10 -10.07 24.22
C ASN A 325 -10.12 -10.73 23.23
N LEU A 326 -10.51 -10.91 21.95
CA LEU A 326 -9.75 -11.74 21.00
C LEU A 326 -9.40 -11.08 19.67
N ARG A 327 -9.37 -9.74 19.63
CA ARG A 327 -8.59 -9.02 18.61
C ARG A 327 -7.10 -9.30 18.85
N GLN A 328 -6.52 -10.29 18.17
CA GLN A 328 -5.06 -10.40 18.14
C GLN A 328 -4.52 -9.17 17.41
N SER A 329 -3.68 -8.39 18.09
CA SER A 329 -3.06 -7.21 17.50
C SER A 329 -2.13 -7.63 16.35
N TRP A 330 -2.03 -6.77 15.33
CA TRP A 330 -1.11 -6.97 14.20
C TRP A 330 0.33 -7.22 14.63
N GLU A 331 0.75 -6.68 15.77
CA GLU A 331 2.06 -6.93 16.38
C GLU A 331 2.34 -8.42 16.62
N VAL A 332 1.29 -9.16 17.02
CA VAL A 332 1.37 -10.60 17.28
C VAL A 332 1.41 -11.39 15.97
N ILE A 333 0.66 -10.95 14.94
CA ILE A 333 0.70 -11.54 13.59
C ILE A 333 2.09 -11.30 12.94
N TYR A 334 2.63 -10.10 13.10
CA TYR A 334 3.93 -9.67 12.58
C TYR A 334 5.12 -10.42 13.21
N LYS A 335 5.07 -10.67 14.53
CA LYS A 335 6.07 -11.52 15.22
C LYS A 335 5.99 -13.01 14.82
N ARG A 336 4.89 -13.44 14.19
CA ARG A 336 4.57 -14.86 13.90
C ARG A 336 4.77 -15.26 12.44
N ALA A 337 4.80 -14.31 11.50
CA ALA A 337 5.04 -14.56 10.07
C ALA A 337 6.54 -14.79 9.73
N LYS A 338 7.28 -15.55 10.56
CA LYS A 338 8.73 -15.76 10.41
C LYS A 338 9.10 -16.23 9.00
N PHE A 339 9.75 -15.35 8.24
CA PHE A 339 10.64 -15.74 7.15
C PHE A 339 11.85 -16.49 7.76
N ASP A 340 12.18 -17.64 7.20
CA ASP A 340 13.33 -18.47 7.55
C ASP A 340 14.65 -17.70 7.27
N GLY A 341 15.48 -17.60 8.31
CA GLY A 341 16.74 -16.83 8.32
C GLY A 341 17.92 -17.44 7.55
N SER A 342 17.72 -18.48 6.73
CA SER A 342 18.70 -18.96 5.74
C SER A 342 18.56 -18.29 4.37
N GLN A 343 17.49 -17.52 4.15
CA GLN A 343 17.32 -16.63 3.01
C GLN A 343 17.71 -15.20 3.44
N ASN A 344 18.84 -14.70 2.94
CA ASN A 344 19.56 -13.52 3.45
C ASN A 344 18.72 -12.21 3.49
N ALA A 345 17.94 -11.99 4.55
CA ALA A 345 18.00 -10.82 5.46
C ALA A 345 16.74 -10.65 6.39
N TYR A 346 17.01 -10.81 7.70
CA TYR A 346 16.48 -10.09 8.89
C TYR A 346 15.01 -10.26 9.39
N PRO A 347 14.78 -10.48 10.73
CA PRO A 347 15.62 -11.16 11.77
C PRO A 347 14.81 -12.13 12.69
N PRO A 348 15.39 -13.02 13.56
CA PRO A 348 15.97 -12.62 14.88
C PRO A 348 17.03 -13.59 15.49
N VAL A 349 17.80 -13.33 16.58
CA VAL A 349 17.47 -12.78 17.91
C VAL A 349 18.73 -12.30 18.67
N SER A 350 18.61 -11.31 19.58
CA SER A 350 19.23 -11.39 20.91
C SER A 350 18.36 -10.69 21.97
N ILE A 351 18.47 -11.17 23.20
CA ILE A 351 17.60 -11.06 24.39
C ILE A 351 17.45 -9.63 24.99
N MET A 352 17.89 -8.58 24.29
CA MET A 352 17.94 -7.21 24.84
C MET A 352 16.68 -6.34 24.69
N ASN A 353 15.68 -6.73 23.90
CA ASN A 353 14.54 -5.82 23.62
C ASN A 353 13.36 -5.96 24.58
N ARG A 354 13.62 -6.16 25.89
CA ARG A 354 12.57 -6.22 26.93
C ARG A 354 12.40 -4.95 27.76
N ALA A 355 13.10 -3.87 27.43
CA ALA A 355 12.87 -2.56 28.01
C ALA A 355 13.11 -1.49 26.94
N TRP A 356 12.56 -0.30 27.12
CA TRP A 356 12.78 0.90 26.29
C TRP A 356 11.92 1.01 25.02
N TYR A 357 10.60 0.86 25.20
CA TYR A 357 9.66 1.79 24.57
C TYR A 357 9.23 2.79 25.65
N ASP A 358 10.15 3.72 25.94
CA ASP A 358 9.90 4.90 26.76
C ASP A 358 9.78 6.09 25.80
N PRO A 359 8.67 6.86 25.78
CA PRO A 359 8.48 7.98 24.86
C PRO A 359 9.50 9.12 24.95
N ILE A 360 10.46 9.04 25.87
CA ILE A 360 11.45 10.09 26.18
C ILE A 360 12.63 10.13 25.18
N TYR A 361 12.93 9.05 24.44
CA TYR A 361 14.15 8.97 23.60
C TYR A 361 14.05 9.50 22.16
N ASP A 362 12.87 9.90 21.67
CA ASP A 362 12.77 10.64 20.39
C ASP A 362 13.38 12.06 20.47
N SER A 363 13.78 12.50 21.66
CA SER A 363 14.38 13.83 21.89
C SER A 363 15.91 13.89 21.78
N ILE A 364 16.61 12.77 21.57
CA ILE A 364 18.10 12.75 21.60
C ILE A 364 18.74 12.58 20.21
N ILE A 365 18.04 12.13 19.16
CA ILE A 365 18.59 12.03 17.79
C ILE A 365 18.40 13.35 17.00
N GLN A 366 18.58 14.50 17.66
CA GLN A 366 18.70 15.81 17.00
C GLN A 366 19.81 16.71 17.57
N ASN A 367 20.61 16.23 18.53
CA ASN A 367 21.81 16.96 18.97
C ASN A 367 23.03 16.03 18.95
N GLU A 368 23.54 15.75 17.75
CA GLU A 368 24.96 15.67 17.39
C GLU A 368 25.13 16.15 15.93
#